data_AF-A0A081XUZ2-F1
#
_entry.id   AF-A0A081XUZ2-F1
#
_cell.length_a   1.000
_cell.length_b   1.000
_cell.length_c   1.000
_cell.angle_alpha   90.00
_cell.angle_beta   90.00
_cell.angle_gamma   90.00
#
_symmetry.space_group_name_H-M   'P 1'
#
loop_
_entity.id
_entity.type
_entity.pdbx_description
1 polymer ?
#
loop_
_entity_poly.entity_id
_entity_poly.type
_entity_poly.pdbx_seq_one_letter_code
_entity_poly.pdbx_strand_id
1 'polypeptide(L)'
;MKAFPPVEMTLPWLRADGPPVTKRLLFTRLDGAGAVRRTDFNDRAWKPALVAAGVIPAPKPGERHQAAREHGMHALRHFYASVLLDAGKNVKALSNYLGHSDPGFTLRVYTHLMPSSDARARNAIDSLYQTVT
;
A
#
# COMPACT_ATOMS: atom_id res chain seq x y z
N MET A 1 9.24 8.40 17.65
CA MET A 1 9.93 7.11 17.90
C MET A 1 10.31 6.87 19.38
N LYS A 2 9.88 7.68 20.35
CA LYS A 2 10.22 7.45 21.77
C LYS A 2 9.55 6.20 22.38
N ALA A 3 8.30 5.93 22.02
CA ALA A 3 7.55 4.78 22.55
C ALA A 3 7.95 3.43 21.95
N PHE A 4 8.33 3.42 20.67
CA PHE A 4 8.80 2.24 19.94
C PHE A 4 10.10 2.60 19.21
N PRO A 5 11.25 2.49 19.89
CA PRO A 5 12.53 2.80 19.28
C PRO A 5 12.90 1.73 18.22
N PRO A 6 13.68 2.09 17.19
CA PRO A 6 14.19 1.11 16.25
C PRO A 6 15.04 0.05 16.95
N VAL A 7 14.91 -1.21 16.54
CA VAL A 7 15.64 -2.35 17.12
C VAL A 7 16.80 -2.75 16.22
N GLU A 8 17.99 -2.93 16.81
CA GLU A 8 19.15 -3.44 16.08
C GLU A 8 19.00 -4.92 15.76
N MET A 9 19.30 -5.29 14.53
CA MET A 9 19.14 -6.65 14.05
C MET A 9 20.15 -7.01 12.99
N THR A 10 20.75 -8.19 13.17
CA THR A 10 21.78 -8.75 12.32
C THR A 10 21.19 -9.90 11.52
N LEU A 11 21.02 -9.71 10.21
CA LEU A 11 20.48 -10.72 9.28
C LEU A 11 21.23 -10.68 7.94
N PRO A 12 21.23 -11.79 7.17
CA PRO A 12 21.73 -11.80 5.81
C PRO A 12 20.72 -11.09 4.89
N TRP A 13 20.79 -9.76 4.86
CA TRP A 13 19.89 -8.94 4.05
C TRP A 13 20.14 -9.17 2.55
N LEU A 14 19.11 -8.95 1.72
CA LEU A 14 19.09 -9.12 0.26
C LEU A 14 19.20 -10.58 -0.22
N ARG A 15 20.12 -11.37 0.33
CA ARG A 15 20.36 -12.78 -0.03
C ARG A 15 20.43 -13.64 1.22
N ALA A 16 19.76 -14.79 1.22
CA ALA A 16 19.66 -15.67 2.39
C ALA A 16 21.02 -16.21 2.88
N ASP A 17 21.98 -16.35 1.97
CA ASP A 17 23.36 -16.79 2.17
C ASP A 17 24.38 -15.64 2.20
N GLY A 18 23.91 -14.38 2.13
CA GLY A 18 24.76 -13.21 2.17
C GLY A 18 25.42 -12.99 3.56
N PRO A 19 26.45 -12.14 3.63
CA PRO A 19 27.05 -11.78 4.91
C PRO A 19 26.00 -11.08 5.80
N PRO A 20 25.92 -11.44 7.09
CA PRO A 20 25.01 -10.77 8.00
C PRO A 20 25.45 -9.32 8.21
N VAL A 21 24.50 -8.39 8.14
CA VAL A 21 24.76 -6.96 8.40
C VAL A 21 23.79 -6.47 9.46
N THR A 22 24.25 -5.60 10.36
CA THR A 22 23.39 -5.00 11.38
C THR A 22 22.61 -3.81 10.80
N LYS A 23 21.29 -3.78 11.00
CA LYS A 23 20.41 -2.66 10.64
C LYS A 23 19.47 -2.35 11.79
N ARG A 24 18.99 -1.11 11.86
CA ARG A 24 17.94 -0.68 12.80
C ARG A 24 16.58 -0.79 12.12
N LEU A 25 15.70 -1.64 12.64
CA LEU A 25 14.37 -1.85 12.08
C LEU A 25 13.31 -1.11 12.87
N LEU A 26 12.34 -0.54 12.14
CA LEU A 26 11.14 0.04 12.72
C LEU A 26 10.04 -0.99 12.96
N PHE A 27 9.97 -2.02 12.11
CA PHE A 27 8.96 -3.07 12.19
C PHE A 27 9.62 -4.41 12.53
N THR A 28 9.49 -4.77 13.79
CA THR A 28 9.94 -6.05 14.33
C THR A 28 8.75 -6.93 14.70
N ARG A 29 9.01 -8.22 14.89
CA ARG A 29 8.06 -9.14 15.52
C ARG A 29 7.74 -8.64 16.93
N LEU A 30 6.56 -8.99 17.44
CA LEU A 30 6.08 -8.54 18.76
C LEU A 30 7.00 -8.90 19.92
N ASP A 31 7.81 -9.94 19.79
CA ASP A 31 8.81 -10.37 20.78
C ASP A 31 10.21 -9.78 20.53
N GLY A 32 10.37 -8.89 19.55
CA GLY A 32 11.63 -8.22 19.22
C GLY A 32 12.69 -9.11 18.55
N ALA A 33 12.45 -10.42 18.41
CA ALA A 33 13.47 -11.38 18.01
C ALA A 33 13.70 -11.49 16.49
N GLY A 34 13.10 -10.62 15.68
CA GLY A 34 13.09 -10.78 14.24
C GLY A 34 12.41 -9.65 13.48
N ALA A 35 12.67 -9.58 12.18
CA ALA A 35 11.93 -8.71 11.28
C ALA A 35 10.47 -9.19 11.24
N VAL A 36 9.53 -8.26 11.04
CA VAL A 36 8.13 -8.63 10.91
C VAL A 36 7.95 -9.64 9.77
N ARG A 37 7.29 -10.77 10.06
CA ARG A 37 6.93 -11.77 9.06
C ARG A 37 5.52 -11.51 8.58
N ARG A 38 5.32 -11.57 7.26
CA ARG A 38 4.00 -11.35 6.64
C ARG A 38 2.91 -12.23 7.27
N THR A 39 3.17 -13.53 7.43
CA THR A 39 2.19 -14.49 7.97
C THR A 39 1.85 -14.15 9.42
N ASP A 40 2.87 -13.95 10.27
CA ASP A 40 2.66 -13.61 11.69
C ASP A 40 1.87 -12.31 11.84
N PHE A 41 2.22 -11.28 11.07
CA PHE A 41 1.50 -10.02 11.08
C PHE A 41 0.05 -10.19 10.62
N ASN A 42 -0.16 -10.94 9.54
CA ASN A 42 -1.49 -11.18 8.99
C ASN A 42 -2.41 -11.89 9.99
N ASP A 43 -1.88 -12.91 10.67
CA ASP A 43 -2.68 -13.76 11.54
C ASP A 43 -2.83 -13.18 12.95
N ARG A 44 -1.81 -12.48 13.48
CA ARG A 44 -1.82 -11.95 14.85
C ARG A 44 -2.25 -10.50 14.99
N ALA A 45 -2.16 -9.70 13.93
CA ALA A 45 -2.50 -8.28 13.98
C ALA A 45 -3.59 -7.92 12.97
N TRP A 46 -3.38 -8.23 11.69
CA TRP A 46 -4.26 -7.76 10.62
C TRP A 46 -5.67 -8.35 10.68
N LYS A 47 -5.80 -9.68 10.69
CA LYS A 47 -7.11 -10.35 10.74
C LYS A 47 -7.89 -10.04 12.02
N PRO A 48 -7.27 -10.03 13.23
CA PRO A 48 -7.93 -9.52 14.43
C PRO A 48 -8.43 -8.08 14.29
N ALA A 49 -7.66 -7.18 13.66
CA ALA A 49 -8.09 -5.81 13.41
C ALA A 49 -9.29 -5.74 12.45
N LEU A 50 -9.32 -6.58 11.40
CA LEU A 50 -10.48 -6.67 10.49
C LEU A 50 -11.74 -7.17 11.22
N VAL A 51 -11.59 -8.12 12.14
CA VAL A 51 -12.71 -8.58 13.00
C VAL A 51 -13.19 -7.47 13.92
N ALA A 52 -12.27 -6.78 14.59
CA ALA A 52 -12.60 -5.66 15.47
C ALA A 52 -13.28 -4.51 14.72
N ALA A 53 -12.93 -4.30 13.45
CA ALA A 53 -13.55 -3.32 12.56
C ALA A 53 -14.86 -3.81 11.90
N GLY A 54 -15.28 -5.04 12.15
CA GLY A 54 -16.50 -5.62 11.57
C GLY A 54 -16.42 -5.94 10.08
N VAL A 55 -15.21 -5.96 9.49
CA VAL A 55 -15.00 -6.22 8.06
C VAL A 55 -15.12 -7.72 7.74
N ILE A 56 -14.68 -8.58 8.66
CA ILE A 56 -14.81 -10.03 8.55
C ILE A 56 -15.37 -10.61 9.86
N PRO A 57 -16.07 -11.76 9.82
CA PRO A 57 -16.55 -12.41 11.04
C PRO A 57 -15.38 -12.92 11.89
N ALA A 58 -15.61 -12.97 13.21
CA ALA A 58 -14.72 -13.68 14.11
C ALA A 58 -14.68 -15.18 13.75
N PRO A 59 -13.50 -15.83 13.83
CA PRO A 59 -13.43 -17.28 13.65
C PRO A 59 -14.13 -17.99 14.81
N LYS A 60 -14.63 -19.20 14.56
CA LYS A 60 -15.12 -20.06 15.63
C LYS A 60 -13.96 -20.46 16.56
N PRO A 61 -14.24 -20.80 17.84
CA PRO A 61 -13.20 -21.27 18.75
C PRO A 61 -12.38 -22.43 18.16
N GLY A 62 -11.05 -22.29 18.14
CA GLY A 62 -10.13 -23.28 17.59
C GLY A 62 -9.95 -23.25 16.06
N GLU A 63 -10.73 -22.44 15.34
CA GLU A 63 -10.60 -22.29 13.88
C GLU A 63 -9.71 -21.11 13.50
N ARG A 64 -9.14 -21.17 12.30
CA ARG A 64 -8.43 -20.02 11.71
C ARG A 64 -9.45 -19.03 11.15
N HIS A 65 -9.09 -17.75 11.15
CA HIS A 65 -9.81 -16.74 10.36
C HIS A 65 -9.96 -17.19 8.90
N GLN A 66 -11.15 -16.99 8.35
CA GLN A 66 -11.44 -17.26 6.94
C GLN A 66 -10.45 -16.58 5.98
N ALA A 67 -10.36 -17.10 4.77
CA ALA A 67 -9.68 -16.40 3.69
C ALA A 67 -10.45 -15.10 3.39
N ALA A 68 -9.75 -13.97 3.38
CA ALA A 68 -10.30 -12.65 3.10
C ALA A 68 -9.30 -11.92 2.21
N ARG A 69 -9.15 -12.40 0.98
CA ARG A 69 -8.07 -11.96 0.09
C ARG A 69 -8.29 -10.50 -0.33
N GLU A 70 -9.53 -10.11 -0.59
CA GLU A 70 -9.93 -8.74 -0.91
C GLU A 70 -9.67 -7.75 0.23
N HIS A 71 -9.61 -8.24 1.47
CA HIS A 71 -9.35 -7.42 2.66
C HIS A 71 -7.91 -7.54 3.17
N GLY A 72 -6.99 -8.12 2.39
CA GLY A 72 -5.58 -8.18 2.76
C GLY A 72 -4.95 -6.79 2.86
N MET A 73 -3.77 -6.69 3.48
CA MET A 73 -3.02 -5.42 3.62
C MET A 73 -2.84 -4.64 2.31
N HIS A 74 -2.81 -5.33 1.16
CA HIS A 74 -2.69 -4.68 -0.15
C HIS A 74 -3.92 -3.83 -0.50
N ALA A 75 -5.08 -4.09 0.10
CA ALA A 75 -6.27 -3.25 -0.04
C ALA A 75 -6.02 -1.80 0.40
N LEU A 76 -5.19 -1.58 1.43
CA LEU A 76 -4.81 -0.23 1.86
C LEU A 76 -4.02 0.51 0.78
N ARG A 77 -3.18 -0.21 0.02
CA ARG A 77 -2.45 0.37 -1.10
C ARG A 77 -3.38 0.72 -2.26
N HIS A 78 -4.37 -0.13 -2.55
CA HIS A 78 -5.42 0.20 -3.52
C HIS A 78 -6.21 1.43 -3.07
N PHE A 79 -6.64 1.48 -1.81
CA PHE A 79 -7.36 2.63 -1.26
C PHE A 79 -6.57 3.93 -1.40
N TYR A 80 -5.28 3.93 -1.05
CA TYR A 80 -4.40 5.09 -1.24
C TYR A 80 -4.35 5.57 -2.70
N ALA A 81 -4.23 4.63 -3.64
CA ALA A 81 -4.22 4.94 -5.07
C ALA A 81 -5.57 5.52 -5.54
N SER A 82 -6.69 4.90 -5.12
CA SER A 82 -8.04 5.34 -5.44
C SER A 82 -8.30 6.78 -4.97
N VAL A 83 -7.97 7.09 -3.71
CA VAL A 83 -8.17 8.44 -3.13
C VAL A 83 -7.37 9.50 -3.90
N LEU A 84 -6.12 9.19 -4.29
CA LEU A 84 -5.31 10.16 -5.04
C LEU A 84 -5.82 10.39 -6.47
N LEU A 85 -6.33 9.36 -7.14
CA LEU A 85 -6.88 9.52 -8.49
C LEU A 85 -8.23 10.23 -8.49
N ASP A 86 -9.08 9.94 -7.52
CA ASP A 86 -10.33 10.66 -7.31
C ASP A 86 -10.08 12.15 -7.09
N ALA A 87 -9.04 12.49 -6.31
CA ALA A 87 -8.56 13.85 -6.13
C ALA A 87 -7.85 14.46 -7.37
N GLY A 88 -7.88 13.79 -8.53
CA GLY A 88 -7.34 14.26 -9.80
C GLY A 88 -5.81 14.30 -9.87
N LYS A 89 -5.09 13.55 -9.02
CA LYS A 89 -3.63 13.53 -9.05
C LYS A 89 -3.11 12.85 -10.32
N ASN A 90 -1.96 13.32 -10.78
CA ASN A 90 -1.31 12.81 -11.98
C ASN A 90 -0.90 11.33 -11.82
N VAL A 91 -1.29 10.49 -12.80
CA VAL A 91 -1.04 9.04 -12.79
C VAL A 91 0.45 8.66 -12.77
N LYS A 92 1.32 9.47 -13.40
CA LYS A 92 2.78 9.27 -13.36
C LYS A 92 3.32 9.53 -11.97
N ALA A 93 2.87 10.59 -11.31
CA ALA A 93 3.26 10.89 -9.93
C ALA A 93 2.79 9.77 -8.98
N LEU A 94 1.55 9.31 -9.13
CA LEU A 94 1.03 8.17 -8.38
C LEU A 94 1.87 6.91 -8.61
N SER A 95 2.20 6.60 -9.87
CA SER A 95 3.06 5.47 -10.21
C SER A 95 4.40 5.50 -9.46
N ASN A 96 5.02 6.68 -9.36
CA ASN A 96 6.26 6.87 -8.62
C ASN A 96 6.08 6.66 -7.11
N TYR A 97 5.00 7.19 -6.51
CA TYR A 97 4.71 7.00 -5.08
C TYR A 97 4.46 5.54 -4.73
N LEU A 98 3.81 4.82 -5.65
CA LEU A 98 3.59 3.40 -5.51
C LEU A 98 4.89 2.61 -5.79
N GLY A 99 5.87 3.18 -6.48
CA GLY A 99 7.09 2.48 -6.88
C GLY A 99 6.85 1.46 -8.00
N HIS A 100 5.89 1.73 -8.89
CA HIS A 100 5.71 0.93 -10.10
C HIS A 100 6.78 1.34 -11.13
N SER A 101 7.53 0.36 -11.63
CA SER A 101 8.53 0.54 -12.68
C SER A 101 7.90 0.88 -14.04
N ASP A 102 6.67 0.42 -14.28
CA ASP A 102 5.87 0.72 -15.46
C ASP A 102 4.63 1.56 -15.08
N PRO A 103 4.57 2.85 -15.46
CA PRO A 103 3.36 3.66 -15.29
C PRO A 103 2.12 3.11 -16.00
N GLY A 104 2.31 2.36 -17.08
CA GLY A 104 1.23 1.65 -17.76
C GLY A 104 0.52 0.64 -16.86
N PHE A 105 1.23 0.03 -15.91
CA PHE A 105 0.61 -0.83 -14.89
C PHE A 105 -0.36 -0.05 -14.00
N THR A 106 0.05 1.13 -13.52
CA THR A 106 -0.83 2.02 -12.73
C THR A 106 -2.08 2.39 -13.52
N LEU A 107 -1.90 2.74 -14.79
CA LEU A 107 -3.01 3.10 -15.67
C LEU A 107 -3.99 1.92 -15.82
N ARG A 108 -3.50 0.73 -16.19
CA ARG A 108 -4.35 -0.47 -16.35
C ARG A 108 -5.14 -0.84 -15.09
N VAL A 109 -4.55 -0.66 -13.91
CA VAL A 109 -5.18 -1.04 -12.64
C VAL A 109 -6.23 -0.02 -12.19
N TYR A 110 -6.01 1.27 -12.42
CA TYR A 110 -6.81 2.32 -11.75
C TYR A 110 -7.53 3.30 -12.68
N THR A 111 -7.41 3.19 -14.01
CA THR A 111 -8.08 4.10 -14.96
C THR A 111 -9.58 4.22 -14.74
N HIS A 112 -10.24 3.15 -14.32
CA HIS A 112 -11.69 3.13 -14.07
C HIS A 112 -12.14 4.09 -12.96
N LEU A 113 -11.21 4.60 -12.15
CA LEU A 113 -11.47 5.58 -11.09
C LEU A 113 -11.22 7.03 -11.54
N MET A 114 -10.66 7.23 -12.73
CA MET A 114 -10.35 8.58 -13.21
C MET A 114 -11.63 9.23 -13.78
N PRO A 115 -12.03 10.41 -13.28
CA PRO A 115 -13.16 11.12 -13.85
C PRO A 115 -12.85 11.53 -15.30
N SER A 116 -13.88 11.52 -16.18
CA SER A 116 -13.72 12.01 -17.55
C SER A 116 -13.14 13.43 -17.55
N SER A 117 -12.16 13.65 -18.41
CA SER A 117 -11.48 14.94 -18.57
C SER A 117 -11.85 15.67 -19.86
N ASP A 118 -12.84 15.19 -20.62
CA ASP A 118 -13.10 15.65 -21.98
C ASP A 118 -13.39 17.16 -22.05
N ALA A 119 -14.25 17.67 -21.16
CA ALA A 119 -14.56 19.09 -21.09
C ALA A 119 -13.36 19.95 -20.67
N ARG A 120 -12.55 19.47 -19.70
CA ARG A 120 -11.33 20.17 -19.27
C ARG A 120 -10.30 20.23 -20.39
N ALA A 121 -10.16 19.15 -21.15
CA ALA A 121 -9.24 19.07 -22.29
C ALA A 121 -9.65 20.06 -23.39
N ARG A 122 -10.94 20.13 -23.74
CA ARG A 122 -11.45 21.11 -24.71
C ARG A 122 -11.19 22.54 -24.25
N ASN A 123 -11.59 22.88 -23.02
CA ASN A 123 -11.42 24.23 -22.48
C ASN A 123 -9.95 24.67 -22.41
N ALA A 124 -9.02 23.75 -22.13
CA ALA A 124 -7.59 24.07 -22.09
C ALA A 124 -7.04 24.46 -23.47
N ILE A 125 -7.48 23.76 -24.53
CA ILE A 125 -7.12 24.08 -25.91
C ILE A 125 -7.79 25.37 -26.35
N ASP A 126 -9.08 25.56 -26.06
CA ASP A 126 -9.81 26.79 -26.40
C ASP A 126 -9.16 28.02 -25.76
N SER A 127 -8.76 27.92 -24.49
CA SER A 127 -8.10 29.02 -23.76
C SER A 127 -6.74 29.41 -24.37
N LEU A 128 -5.99 28.44 -24.89
CA LEU A 128 -4.71 28.69 -25.55
C LEU A 128 -4.90 29.58 -26.79
N TYR A 129 -5.95 29.33 -27.58
CA TYR A 129 -6.21 30.09 -28.80
C TYR A 129 -6.93 31.41 -28.56
N GLN A 130 -7.69 31.55 -27.46
CA GLN A 130 -8.30 32.83 -27.06
C GLN A 130 -7.27 33.87 -26.60
N THR A 131 -6.08 33.46 -26.18
CA THR A 131 -5.03 34.37 -25.68
C THR A 131 -4.17 34.98 -26.81
N VAL A 132 -4.40 34.57 -28.07
CA VAL A 132 -3.57 34.97 -29.24
C VAL A 132 -4.27 36.05 -30.11
N THR A 133 -5.33 36.69 -29.62
CA THR A 133 -6.00 37.82 -30.31
C THR A 133 -5.95 39.06 -29.44
#